data_AF-A0A8X6WWW6-F1
#
_entry.id   AF-A0A8X6WWW6-F1
#
_cell.length_a   1.000
_cell.length_b   1.000
_cell.length_c   1.000
_cell.angle_alpha   90.00
_cell.angle_beta   90.00
_cell.angle_gamma   90.00
#
_symmetry.space_group_name_H-M   'P 1'
#
loop_
_entity.id
_entity.type
_entity.pdbx_description
1 polymer ?
#
loop_
_entity_poly.entity_id
_entity_poly.type
_entity_poly.pdbx_seq_one_letter_code
_entity_poly.pdbx_strand_id
1 'polypeptide(L)'
;MKLKWLFSPPSAPWYGGFWERMVCSIKELLRKCLGKACITYEEMLTLLNDCETTINGRPLTYLSDDPKEFKALTPAHFIQDIKERETFDLYLIDSLHIY
;
A
#
# COMPACT_ATOMS: atom_id res chain seq x y z
N MET A 1 18.03 -1.66 -15.83
CA MET A 1 16.57 -1.84 -15.76
C MET A 1 15.92 -1.07 -16.91
N LYS A 2 15.09 -1.69 -17.75
CA LYS A 2 14.32 -0.99 -18.81
C LYS A 2 12.85 -0.95 -18.41
N LEU A 3 12.25 0.23 -18.37
CA LEU A 3 10.82 0.39 -18.08
C LEU A 3 10.00 -0.08 -19.29
N LYS A 4 9.03 -0.97 -19.05
CA LYS A 4 8.04 -1.40 -20.05
C LYS A 4 6.70 -0.78 -19.71
N TRP A 5 6.16 0.04 -20.62
CA TRP A 5 4.82 0.59 -20.49
C TRP A 5 3.81 -0.43 -21.00
N LEU A 6 2.83 -0.77 -20.17
CA LEU A 6 1.75 -1.69 -20.50
C LEU A 6 0.42 -0.95 -20.33
N PHE A 7 -0.43 -1.00 -21.34
CA PHE A 7 -1.76 -0.38 -21.32
C PHE A 7 -2.85 -1.42 -21.00
N SER A 8 -3.92 -0.97 -20.35
CA SER A 8 -5.09 -1.82 -20.11
C SER A 8 -5.75 -2.22 -21.44
N PRO A 9 -6.22 -3.48 -21.59
CA PRO A 9 -6.94 -3.89 -22.78
C PRO A 9 -8.25 -3.10 -22.93
N PRO A 10 -8.63 -2.65 -24.14
CA PRO A 10 -9.83 -1.82 -24.34
C PRO A 10 -11.13 -2.54 -23.97
N SER A 11 -11.15 -3.88 -24.06
CA SER A 11 -12.34 -4.70 -23.78
C SER A 11 -12.33 -5.34 -22.38
N ALA A 12 -11.39 -4.96 -21.50
CA ALA A 12 -11.25 -5.52 -20.16
C ALA A 12 -11.45 -4.44 -19.08
N PRO A 13 -12.68 -3.94 -18.86
CA PRO A 13 -12.95 -2.89 -17.89
C PRO A 13 -12.57 -3.28 -16.44
N TRP A 14 -12.60 -4.59 -16.12
CA TRP A 14 -12.18 -5.08 -14.80
C TRP A 14 -10.67 -4.93 -14.53
N TYR A 15 -9.86 -4.75 -15.57
CA TYR A 15 -8.40 -4.67 -15.44
C TYR A 15 -7.96 -3.48 -14.57
N GLY A 16 -8.73 -2.40 -14.59
CA GLY A 16 -8.48 -1.19 -13.78
C GLY A 16 -9.14 -1.18 -12.40
N GLY A 17 -9.99 -2.17 -12.08
CA GLY A 17 -10.90 -2.09 -10.93
C GLY A 17 -10.21 -1.90 -9.57
N PHE A 18 -9.01 -2.47 -9.40
CA PHE A 18 -8.21 -2.25 -8.19
C PHE A 18 -7.79 -0.79 -8.01
N TRP A 19 -7.28 -0.16 -9.08
CA TRP A 19 -6.88 1.26 -9.07
C TRP A 19 -8.08 2.17 -8.85
N GLU A 20 -9.20 1.88 -9.50
CA GLU A 20 -10.45 2.63 -9.32
C GLU A 20 -10.94 2.58 -7.87
N ARG A 21 -10.86 1.40 -7.23
CA ARG A 21 -11.22 1.21 -5.82
C ARG A 21 -10.31 1.98 -4.88
N MET A 22 -9.01 2.07 -5.19
CA MET A 22 -8.08 2.89 -4.41
C MET A 22 -8.37 4.38 -4.57
N VAL A 23 -8.64 4.86 -5.79
CA VAL A 23 -9.05 6.25 -6.04
C VAL A 23 -10.34 6.58 -5.29
N CYS A 24 -11.29 5.66 -5.24
CA CYS A 24 -12.52 5.81 -4.47
C CYS A 24 -12.22 5.99 -2.97
N SER A 25 -11.33 5.18 -2.40
CA SER A 25 -10.96 5.24 -0.97
C SER A 25 -10.33 6.58 -0.60
N ILE A 26 -9.44 7.11 -1.44
CA ILE A 26 -8.82 8.44 -1.23
C ILE A 26 -9.89 9.54 -1.29
N LYS A 27 -10.76 9.51 -2.30
CA LYS A 27 -11.84 10.51 -2.45
C LYS A 27 -12.80 10.50 -1.26
N GLU A 28 -13.12 9.33 -0.72
CA GLU A 28 -13.96 9.21 0.47
C GLU A 28 -13.31 9.81 1.71
N LEU A 29 -12.02 9.54 1.95
CA LEU A 29 -11.26 10.15 3.05
C LEU A 29 -11.21 11.67 2.91
N LEU A 30 -10.85 12.17 1.73
CA LEU A 30 -10.83 13.61 1.46
C LEU A 30 -12.21 14.25 1.70
N ARG A 31 -13.29 13.62 1.25
CA ARG A 31 -14.64 14.15 1.47
C ARG A 31 -15.01 14.19 2.96
N LYS A 32 -14.56 13.21 3.74
CA LYS A 32 -14.78 13.17 5.20
C LYS A 32 -13.94 14.22 5.94
N CYS A 33 -12.70 14.45 5.51
CA CYS A 33 -11.79 15.41 6.13
C CYS A 33 -12.12 16.87 5.76
N LEU A 34 -12.37 17.16 4.47
CA LEU A 34 -12.60 18.53 3.99
C LEU A 34 -14.03 19.02 4.24
N GLY A 35 -15.02 18.14 4.12
CA GLY A 35 -16.44 18.53 4.19
C GLY A 35 -16.81 19.61 3.17
N LYS A 36 -17.01 20.85 3.63
CA LYS A 36 -17.32 22.04 2.80
C LYS A 36 -16.21 23.10 2.79
N ALA A 37 -15.04 22.80 3.36
CA ALA A 37 -13.94 23.76 3.42
C ALA A 37 -13.33 24.00 2.03
N CYS A 38 -12.99 25.26 1.74
CA CYS A 38 -12.10 25.62 0.65
C CYS A 38 -10.69 25.79 1.22
N ILE A 39 -9.73 25.03 0.70
CA ILE A 39 -8.36 25.00 1.20
C ILE A 39 -7.38 25.46 0.11
N THR A 40 -6.21 25.89 0.56
CA THR A 40 -5.08 26.22 -0.30
C THR A 40 -4.41 24.95 -0.85
N TYR A 41 -3.51 25.14 -1.82
CA TYR A 41 -2.76 24.04 -2.41
C TYR A 41 -1.88 23.31 -1.38
N GLU A 42 -1.21 24.06 -0.49
CA GLU A 42 -0.33 23.48 0.53
C GLU A 42 -1.12 22.64 1.53
N GLU A 43 -2.27 23.13 1.99
CA GLU A 43 -3.18 22.38 2.86
C GLU A 43 -3.71 21.11 2.18
N MET A 44 -4.01 21.17 0.87
CA MET A 44 -4.44 19.99 0.11
C MET A 44 -3.32 18.94 0.04
N LEU A 45 -2.07 19.36 -0.15
CA LEU A 45 -0.91 18.46 -0.18
C LEU A 45 -0.73 17.76 1.18
N THR A 46 -0.82 18.51 2.28
CA THR A 46 -0.74 17.94 3.63
C THR A 46 -1.85 16.94 3.88
N LEU A 47 -3.10 17.28 3.55
CA LEU A 47 -4.23 16.37 3.71
C LEU A 47 -4.11 15.11 2.86
N LEU A 48 -3.55 15.22 1.66
CA LEU A 48 -3.32 14.06 0.81
C LEU A 48 -2.26 13.12 1.42
N ASN A 49 -1.20 13.67 2.01
CA ASN A 49 -0.18 12.90 2.73
C ASN A 49 -0.76 12.19 3.96
N ASP A 50 -1.66 12.85 4.69
CA ASP A 50 -2.37 12.23 5.82
C ASP A 50 -3.30 11.09 5.35
N CYS A 51 -3.99 11.29 4.22
CA CYS A 51 -4.81 10.24 3.61
C CYS A 51 -3.96 9.05 3.17
N GLU A 52 -2.81 9.30 2.54
CA GLU A 52 -1.85 8.27 2.15
C GLU A 52 -1.38 7.47 3.36
N THR A 53 -0.92 8.16 4.41
CA THR A 53 -0.47 7.54 5.66
C THR A 53 -1.57 6.70 6.29
N THR A 54 -2.81 7.19 6.28
CA THR A 54 -3.97 6.48 6.82
C THR A 54 -4.27 5.19 6.03
N ILE A 55 -4.28 5.26 4.69
CA ILE A 55 -4.54 4.09 3.84
C ILE A 55 -3.42 3.06 3.99
N ASN A 56 -2.16 3.51 3.95
CA ASN A 56 -1.00 2.63 4.02
C ASN A 56 -0.78 2.04 5.42
N GLY A 57 -1.23 2.73 6.47
CA GLY A 57 -1.20 2.26 7.86
C GLY A 57 -2.39 1.38 8.26
N ARG A 58 -3.39 1.20 7.38
CA ARG A 58 -4.61 0.45 7.72
C ARG A 58 -4.28 -1.03 7.97
N PRO A 59 -4.76 -1.66 9.07
CA PRO A 59 -4.59 -3.09 9.29
C PRO A 59 -5.35 -3.89 8.21
N LEU A 60 -4.67 -4.86 7.60
CA LEU A 60 -5.23 -5.83 6.66
C LEU A 60 -5.61 -7.13 7.37
N THR A 61 -4.69 -7.66 8.16
CA THR A 61 -4.85 -8.88 8.96
C THR A 61 -3.90 -8.87 10.14
N TYR A 62 -4.17 -9.68 11.15
CA TYR A 62 -3.22 -9.93 12.24
C TYR A 62 -2.14 -10.92 11.76
N LEU A 63 -0.93 -10.79 12.31
CA LEU A 63 0.20 -11.69 12.02
C LEU A 63 0.28 -12.89 12.98
N SER A 64 -0.33 -12.77 14.16
CA SER A 64 -0.30 -13.77 15.22
C SER A 64 -1.70 -13.96 15.79
N ASP A 65 -2.00 -15.19 16.20
CA ASP A 65 -3.21 -15.54 16.93
C ASP A 65 -3.03 -15.35 18.46
N ASP A 66 -1.82 -15.01 18.92
CA ASP A 66 -1.58 -14.71 20.33
C ASP A 66 -2.26 -13.37 20.70
N PRO A 67 -3.22 -13.36 21.64
CA PRO A 67 -3.87 -12.14 22.11
C PRO A 67 -2.93 -11.17 22.83
N LYS A 68 -1.66 -11.51 23.04
CA LYS A 68 -0.63 -10.59 23.56
C LYS A 68 0.19 -9.91 22.46
N GLU A 69 0.14 -10.40 21.23
CA GLU A 69 0.90 -9.88 20.09
C GLU A 69 0.00 -9.18 19.07
N PHE A 70 -0.38 -7.94 19.34
CA PHE A 70 -1.23 -7.13 18.44
C PHE A 70 -0.47 -6.51 17.26
N LYS A 71 0.29 -7.31 16.51
CA LYS A 71 0.96 -6.82 15.30
C LYS A 71 0.08 -7.09 14.07
N ALA A 72 -0.49 -6.02 13.53
CA ALA A 72 -1.26 -6.09 12.29
C ALA A 72 -0.36 -5.88 11.06
N LEU A 73 -0.60 -6.66 10.02
CA LEU A 73 -0.03 -6.46 8.69
C LEU A 73 -0.73 -5.26 8.03
N THR A 74 0.04 -4.28 7.55
CA THR A 74 -0.47 -3.09 6.85
C THR A 74 0.08 -3.03 5.43
N PRO A 75 -0.55 -2.29 4.50
CA PRO A 75 0.00 -2.10 3.16
C PRO A 75 1.43 -1.52 3.17
N ALA A 76 1.74 -0.63 4.12
CA ALA A 76 3.07 -0.04 4.26
C ALA A 76 4.18 -1.09 4.37
N HIS A 77 3.91 -2.24 5.03
CA HIS A 77 4.89 -3.32 5.15
C HIS A 77 5.31 -3.96 3.82
N PHE A 78 4.54 -3.79 2.74
CA PHE A 78 4.89 -4.28 1.40
C PHE A 78 5.63 -3.26 0.55
N ILE A 79 5.49 -1.97 0.86
CA ILE A 79 6.03 -0.85 0.07
C ILE A 79 7.36 -0.36 0.68
N GLN A 80 7.47 -0.40 2.01
CA GLN A 80 8.64 0.04 2.72
C GLN A 80 9.70 -1.05 2.78
N ASP A 81 10.95 -0.62 2.67
CA ASP A 81 12.10 -1.51 2.76
C ASP A 81 12.17 -2.12 4.16
N ILE A 82 12.33 -3.45 4.24
CA ILE A 82 12.32 -4.15 5.51
C ILE A 82 13.73 -4.09 6.09
N LYS A 83 13.95 -3.10 6.97
CA LYS A 83 15.26 -2.86 7.58
C LYS A 83 15.77 -4.02 8.44
N GLU A 84 14.86 -4.88 8.93
CA GLU A 84 15.18 -5.97 9.86
C GLU A 84 14.66 -7.31 9.34
N ARG A 85 15.31 -7.85 8.32
CA ARG A 85 15.25 -9.29 8.08
C ARG A 85 16.64 -9.87 7.98
N GLU A 86 17.00 -10.66 9.00
CA GLU A 86 17.93 -11.79 8.90
C GLU A 86 17.39 -12.90 7.96
N THR A 87 16.50 -12.59 7.02
CA THR A 87 16.13 -13.59 6.01
C THR A 87 17.24 -13.58 4.98
N PHE A 88 18.10 -14.59 5.10
CA PHE A 88 19.00 -14.98 4.04
C PHE A 88 18.23 -14.98 2.73
N ASP A 89 18.82 -14.32 1.74
CA ASP A 89 18.28 -14.28 0.39
C ASP A 89 17.92 -15.71 -0.04
N LEU A 90 16.68 -15.94 -0.45
CA LEU A 90 16.23 -17.26 -0.90
C LEU A 90 17.08 -17.74 -2.09
N TYR A 91 17.61 -16.81 -2.90
CA TYR A 91 18.58 -17.11 -3.94
C TYR A 91 19.93 -17.59 -3.39
N LEU A 92 20.29 -17.18 -2.16
CA LEU A 92 21.48 -17.67 -1.44
C LEU A 92 21.22 -19.03 -0.79
N ILE A 93 20.00 -19.29 -0.30
CA ILE A 93 19.60 -20.59 0.27
C ILE A 93 19.55 -21.67 -0.82
N ASP A 94 18.97 -21.36 -1.99
CA ASP A 94 18.93 -22.29 -3.13
C ASP A 94 20.32 -22.53 -3.74
N SER A 95 21.23 -21.55 -3.67
CA SER A 95 22.61 -21.72 -4.17
C SER A 95 23.54 -22.45 -3.19
N LEU A 96 23.13 -22.58 -1.92
CA LEU A 96 23.83 -23.35 -0.89
C LEU A 96 23.20 -24.73 -0.62
N HIS A 97 22.10 -25.08 -1.30
CA HIS A 97 21.52 -26.41 -1.20
C HIS A 97 22.35 -27.41 -1.99
N ILE A 98 23.26 -28.05 -1.25
CA ILE A 98 23.92 -29.32 -1.57
C ILE A 98 22.86 -30.35 -1.95
N TYR A 99 22.73 -30.58 -3.26
CA TYR A 99 22.60 -31.88 -3.91
C TYR A 99 23.38 -31.85 -5.23
#